data_AF-Q93FK5-F1
#
_entry.id   AF-Q93FK5-F1
#
_cell.length_a   1.000
_cell.length_b   1.000
_cell.length_c   1.000
_cell.angle_alpha   90.00
_cell.angle_beta   90.00
_cell.angle_gamma   90.00
#
_symmetry.space_group_name_H-M   'P 1'
#
loop_
_entity.id
_entity.type
_entity.pdbx_description
1 polymer ?
#
loop_
_entity_poly.entity_id
_entity_poly.type
_entity_poly.pdbx_seq_one_letter_code
_entity_poly.pdbx_strand_id
1 'polypeptide(L)'
;MKKRSPDTLFIRMASLWKKLFYFPGNRRRYFEQEEHSFSIICGRLRGIVVTFKCSKGIIYLSIKVNPNNSKHILLYNKKEYIFDKLKELFPDEAIEFSIEYEN
;
A
#
# COMPACT_ATOMS: atom_id res chain seq x y z
N MET A 1 0.92 -25.42 -2.94
CA MET A 1 1.00 -23.96 -3.24
C MET A 1 2.15 -23.33 -2.47
N LYS A 2 3.18 -22.77 -3.15
CA LYS A 2 4.24 -21.99 -2.47
C LYS A 2 3.61 -20.80 -1.73
N LYS A 3 3.85 -20.66 -0.43
CA LYS A 3 3.44 -19.48 0.36
C LYS A 3 4.20 -18.27 -0.19
N ARG A 4 3.49 -17.22 -0.59
CA ARG A 4 4.10 -15.98 -1.08
C ARG A 4 4.73 -15.22 0.08
N SER A 5 5.85 -14.54 -0.19
CA SER A 5 6.49 -13.67 0.79
C SER A 5 5.57 -12.50 1.17
N PRO A 6 5.74 -11.91 2.37
CA PRO A 6 4.96 -10.77 2.81
C PRO A 6 4.99 -9.58 1.84
N ASP A 7 6.16 -9.24 1.32
CA ASP A 7 6.37 -8.17 0.34
C ASP A 7 5.55 -8.40 -0.94
N THR A 8 5.57 -9.62 -1.49
CA THR A 8 4.81 -9.97 -2.69
C THR A 8 3.29 -9.85 -2.47
N LEU A 9 2.81 -10.18 -1.26
CA LEU A 9 1.40 -10.01 -0.91
C LEU A 9 1.03 -8.52 -0.85
N PHE A 10 1.89 -7.70 -0.24
CA PHE A 10 1.69 -6.26 -0.13
C PHE A 10 1.64 -5.59 -1.51
N ILE A 11 2.63 -5.84 -2.37
CA ILE A 11 2.69 -5.27 -3.73
C ILE A 11 1.43 -5.64 -4.53
N ARG A 12 0.94 -6.88 -4.38
CA ARG A 12 -0.32 -7.30 -5.01
C ARG A 12 -1.54 -6.54 -4.49
N MET A 13 -1.59 -6.17 -3.22
CA MET A 13 -2.69 -5.37 -2.68
C MET A 13 -2.67 -3.95 -3.24
N ALA A 14 -1.50 -3.33 -3.34
CA ALA A 14 -1.36 -2.02 -3.99
C ALA A 14 -1.76 -2.06 -5.47
N SER A 15 -1.36 -3.11 -6.19
CA SER A 15 -1.79 -3.34 -7.57
C SER A 15 -3.31 -3.53 -7.69
N LEU A 16 -3.93 -4.27 -6.76
CA LEU A 16 -5.39 -4.46 -6.72
C LEU A 16 -6.11 -3.13 -6.47
N TRP A 17 -5.65 -2.36 -5.48
CA TRP A 17 -6.19 -1.04 -5.19
C TRP A 17 -6.12 -0.12 -6.41
N LYS A 18 -4.95 -0.06 -7.07
CA LYS A 18 -4.76 0.72 -8.30
C LYS A 18 -5.80 0.35 -9.36
N LYS A 19 -5.99 -0.96 -9.58
CA LYS A 19 -6.95 -1.45 -10.59
C LYS A 19 -8.40 -1.06 -10.25
N LEU A 20 -8.78 -1.11 -8.99
CA LEU A 20 -10.17 -0.86 -8.57
C LEU A 20 -10.51 0.62 -8.55
N PHE A 21 -9.62 1.45 -8.00
CA PHE A 21 -9.94 2.85 -7.67
C PHE A 21 -9.20 3.85 -8.56
N TYR A 22 -8.02 3.48 -9.07
CA TYR A 22 -7.10 4.42 -9.72
C TYR A 22 -7.03 4.29 -11.25
N PHE A 23 -7.86 3.43 -11.86
CA PHE A 23 -7.95 3.34 -13.32
C PHE A 23 -8.47 4.67 -13.92
N PRO A 24 -8.07 5.08 -15.14
CA PRO A 24 -8.33 6.44 -15.67
C PRO A 24 -9.77 6.95 -15.64
N GLY A 25 -10.79 6.08 -15.57
CA GLY A 25 -12.19 6.47 -15.39
C GLY A 25 -12.64 6.63 -13.93
N ASN A 26 -11.99 5.94 -12.99
CA ASN A 26 -12.30 5.96 -11.55
C ASN A 26 -11.47 7.01 -10.82
N ARG A 27 -10.28 7.36 -11.34
CA ARG A 27 -9.37 8.33 -10.74
C ARG A 27 -10.06 9.68 -10.47
N ARG A 28 -10.74 10.25 -11.47
CA ARG A 28 -11.49 11.50 -11.31
C ARG A 28 -12.57 11.41 -10.25
N ARG A 29 -13.32 10.31 -10.25
CA ARG A 29 -14.51 10.11 -9.42
C ARG A 29 -14.17 9.93 -7.94
N TYR A 30 -13.00 9.38 -7.62
CA TYR A 30 -12.60 9.06 -6.25
C TYR A 30 -11.43 9.87 -5.72
N PHE A 31 -10.78 10.73 -6.51
CA PHE A 31 -9.53 11.37 -6.05
C PHE A 31 -9.31 12.82 -6.51
N GLU A 32 -10.01 13.31 -7.54
CA GLU A 32 -9.83 14.71 -7.99
C GLU A 32 -10.63 15.72 -7.17
N GLN A 33 -11.62 15.27 -6.37
CA GLN A 33 -12.55 16.18 -5.70
C GLN A 33 -12.31 16.32 -4.18
N GLU A 34 -11.79 15.31 -3.48
CA GLU A 34 -11.57 15.35 -2.03
C GLU A 34 -10.43 14.43 -1.55
N GLU A 35 -10.10 14.49 -0.25
CA GLU A 35 -9.21 13.53 0.40
C GLU A 35 -9.95 12.22 0.67
N HIS A 36 -9.51 11.13 0.03
CA HIS A 36 -10.09 9.80 0.23
C HIS A 36 -9.07 8.84 0.81
N SER A 37 -9.48 8.13 1.86
CA SER A 37 -8.67 7.10 2.53
C SER A 37 -9.29 5.71 2.33
N PHE A 38 -8.49 4.75 1.88
CA PHE A 38 -8.90 3.36 1.71
C PHE A 38 -8.07 2.44 2.59
N SER A 39 -8.72 1.56 3.34
CA SER A 39 -8.07 0.56 4.18
C SER A 39 -8.28 -0.83 3.63
N ILE A 40 -7.19 -1.55 3.31
CA ILE A 40 -7.27 -2.97 2.93
C ILE A 40 -6.68 -3.82 4.05
N ILE A 41 -7.50 -4.71 4.62
CA ILE A 41 -7.08 -5.65 5.66
C ILE A 41 -6.59 -6.94 5.02
N CYS A 42 -5.34 -7.32 5.28
CA CYS A 42 -4.79 -8.58 4.79
C CYS A 42 -4.76 -9.67 5.87
N GLY A 43 -5.75 -10.56 5.86
CA GLY A 43 -5.80 -11.69 6.79
C GLY A 43 -4.58 -12.63 6.71
N ARG A 44 -3.94 -12.75 5.53
CA ARG A 44 -2.71 -13.55 5.36
C ARG A 44 -1.46 -12.92 5.98
N LEU A 45 -1.49 -11.60 6.11
CA LEU A 45 -0.52 -10.81 6.87
C LEU A 45 -1.05 -10.53 8.29
N ARG A 46 -2.01 -11.31 8.80
CA ARG A 46 -2.53 -11.19 10.18
C ARG A 46 -3.02 -9.78 10.54
N GLY A 47 -3.78 -9.15 9.63
CA GLY A 47 -4.51 -7.93 9.95
C GLY A 47 -3.79 -6.63 9.63
N ILE A 48 -2.71 -6.66 8.84
CA ILE A 48 -2.12 -5.43 8.30
C ILE A 48 -3.20 -4.61 7.59
N VAL A 49 -3.32 -3.36 8.04
CA VAL A 49 -4.12 -2.31 7.40
C VAL A 49 -3.19 -1.51 6.51
N VAL A 50 -3.48 -1.51 5.21
CA VAL A 50 -2.82 -0.61 4.26
C VAL A 50 -3.75 0.55 3.99
N THR A 51 -3.30 1.76 4.33
CA THR A 51 -4.03 3.00 4.08
C THR A 51 -3.51 3.63 2.80
N PHE A 52 -4.42 3.91 1.87
CA PHE A 52 -4.15 4.70 0.67
C PHE A 52 -4.87 6.03 0.81
N LYS A 53 -4.14 7.14 0.78
CA LYS A 53 -4.68 8.49 0.74
C LYS A 53 -4.24 9.18 -0.54
N CYS A 54 -5.14 9.87 -1.23
CA CYS A 54 -4.75 10.75 -2.33
C CYS A 54 -5.06 12.19 -1.94
N SER A 55 -4.10 13.09 -2.09
CA SER A 55 -4.30 14.51 -1.84
C SER A 55 -3.42 15.33 -2.77
N LYS A 56 -4.01 16.33 -3.44
CA LYS A 56 -3.30 17.28 -4.33
C LYS A 56 -2.40 16.60 -5.38
N GLY A 57 -2.83 15.46 -5.92
CA GLY A 57 -2.08 14.71 -6.92
C GLY A 57 -0.96 13.80 -6.38
N ILE A 58 -0.81 13.69 -5.06
CA ILE A 58 0.15 12.79 -4.40
C ILE A 58 -0.61 11.59 -3.83
N ILE A 59 -0.09 10.38 -4.08
CA ILE A 59 -0.57 9.13 -3.47
C ILE A 59 0.28 8.84 -2.24
N TYR A 60 -0.36 8.83 -1.07
CA TYR A 60 0.21 8.45 0.21
C TYR A 60 -0.18 7.01 0.52
N LEU A 61 0.81 6.15 0.74
CA LEU A 61 0.62 4.79 1.20
C LEU A 61 1.23 4.65 2.59
N SER A 62 0.44 4.26 3.58
CA SER A 62 0.94 3.99 4.92
C SER A 62 0.53 2.61 5.42
N ILE A 63 1.43 2.00 6.18
CA ILE A 63 1.21 0.70 6.81
C ILE A 63 1.58 0.81 8.28
N LYS A 64 0.67 0.38 9.17
CA LYS A 64 1.02 0.11 10.56
C LYS A 64 1.32 -1.38 10.75
N VAL A 65 2.42 -1.68 11.42
CA VAL A 65 2.92 -3.04 11.58
C VAL A 65 3.18 -3.38 13.04
N ASN A 66 2.72 -4.54 13.49
CA ASN A 66 3.06 -5.08 14.81
C ASN A 66 4.54 -5.54 14.93
N PRO A 67 5.34 -5.02 15.89
CA PRO A 67 6.75 -5.40 16.07
C PRO A 67 6.95 -6.84 16.56
N ASN A 68 5.95 -7.46 17.19
CA ASN A 68 6.03 -8.84 17.68
C ASN A 68 5.69 -9.88 16.61
N ASN A 69 5.44 -9.46 15.37
CA ASN A 69 5.09 -10.35 14.26
C ASN A 69 6.22 -10.43 13.23
N SER A 70 6.81 -11.61 13.05
CA SER A 70 7.96 -11.79 12.16
C SER A 70 7.68 -11.41 10.70
N LYS A 71 6.46 -11.58 10.20
CA LYS A 71 6.10 -11.14 8.83
C LYS A 71 6.07 -9.62 8.69
N HIS A 72 5.72 -8.94 9.77
CA HIS A 72 5.63 -7.48 9.84
C HIS A 72 7.02 -6.86 9.93
N ILE A 73 7.88 -7.44 10.77
CA ILE A 73 9.31 -7.11 10.81
C ILE A 73 9.95 -7.27 9.42
N LEU A 74 9.65 -8.36 8.71
CA LEU A 74 10.15 -8.58 7.34
C LEU A 74 9.67 -7.52 6.34
N LEU A 75 8.44 -7.02 6.47
CA LEU A 75 7.94 -5.91 5.65
C LEU A 75 8.67 -4.61 5.97
N TYR A 76 8.82 -4.31 7.26
CA TYR A 76 9.55 -3.14 7.74
C TYR A 76 10.99 -3.10 7.19
N ASN A 77 11.70 -4.23 7.29
CA ASN A 77 13.08 -4.36 6.81
C ASN A 77 13.20 -4.28 5.27
N LYS A 78 12.09 -4.47 4.53
CA LYS A 78 12.05 -4.38 3.06
C LYS A 78 11.41 -3.08 2.56
N LYS A 79 11.31 -2.04 3.40
CA LYS A 79 10.63 -0.78 3.05
C LYS A 79 11.10 -0.18 1.72
N GLU A 80 12.41 -0.17 1.46
CA GLU A 80 13.01 0.43 0.27
C GLU A 80 12.64 -0.37 -0.98
N TYR A 81 12.85 -1.69 -0.93
CA TYR A 81 12.43 -2.59 -2.00
C TYR A 81 10.93 -2.48 -2.31
N ILE A 82 10.09 -2.39 -1.28
CA ILE A 82 8.65 -2.22 -1.44
C ILE A 82 8.36 -0.87 -2.11
N PHE A 83 9.04 0.20 -1.70
CA PHE A 83 8.86 1.53 -2.29
C PHE A 83 9.27 1.56 -3.77
N ASP A 84 10.37 0.92 -4.14
CA ASP A 84 10.78 0.82 -5.55
C ASP A 84 9.73 0.09 -6.38
N LYS A 85 9.15 -0.98 -5.84
CA LYS A 85 8.04 -1.70 -6.50
C LYS A 85 6.76 -0.89 -6.57
N LEU A 86 6.51 0.00 -5.62
CA LEU A 86 5.40 0.94 -5.71
C LEU A 86 5.65 1.97 -6.83
N LYS A 87 6.87 2.50 -6.98
CA LYS A 87 7.20 3.41 -8.10
C LYS A 87 7.01 2.73 -9.46
N GLU A 88 7.43 1.47 -9.60
CA GLU A 88 7.16 0.68 -10.81
C GLU A 88 5.65 0.53 -11.06
N LEU A 89 4.85 0.40 -9.99
CA LEU A 89 3.40 0.29 -10.10
C LEU A 89 2.71 1.61 -10.45
N PHE A 90 3.25 2.76 -10.08
CA PHE A 90 2.68 4.08 -10.39
C PHE A 90 3.77 5.00 -11.00
N PRO A 91 4.20 4.73 -12.24
CA PRO A 91 5.37 5.39 -12.84
C PRO A 91 5.17 6.89 -13.07
N ASP A 92 3.92 7.32 -13.26
CA ASP A 92 3.57 8.71 -13.60
C ASP A 92 3.04 9.51 -12.40
N GLU A 93 3.11 8.95 -11.19
CA GLU A 93 2.49 9.53 -10.00
C GLU A 93 3.53 9.88 -8.94
N ALA A 94 3.29 10.98 -8.23
CA ALA A 94 4.02 11.28 -7.00
C ALA A 94 3.54 10.33 -5.89
N ILE A 95 4.47 9.55 -5.32
CA ILE A 95 4.16 8.59 -4.26
C ILE A 95 4.96 8.92 -3.00
N GLU A 96 4.27 8.96 -1.87
CA GLU A 96 4.88 8.89 -0.54
C GLU A 96 4.52 7.56 0.13
N PHE A 97 5.51 6.90 0.73
CA PHE A 97 5.35 5.61 1.38
C PHE A 97 5.91 5.63 2.79
N SER A 98 5.11 5.21 3.78
CA SER A 98 5.53 5.02 5.16
C SER A 98 5.18 3.64 5.69
N ILE A 99 6.04 3.12 6.57
CA ILE A 99 5.80 1.92 7.37
C ILE A 99 6.22 2.21 8.80
N GLU A 100 5.28 2.07 9.73
CA GLU A 100 5.44 2.45 11.14
C GLU A 100 5.04 1.28 12.04
N TYR A 101 5.71 1.14 13.18
CA TYR A 101 5.27 0.15 14.17
C TYR A 101 4.00 0.62 14.90
N GLU A 102 3.17 -0.32 15.30
CA GLU A 102 2.12 -0.08 16.29
C GLU A 102 2.79 0.30 17.63
N ASN A 103 2.30 1.38 18.26
CA ASN A 103 2.73 1.79 19.60
C ASN A 103 2.20 0.85 20.68
#